data_AF-A0A7Z9QM78-F1
#
_entry.id   AF-A0A7Z9QM78-F1
#
_cell.length_a   1.000
_cell.length_b   1.000
_cell.length_c   1.000
_cell.angle_alpha   90.00
_cell.angle_beta   90.00
_cell.angle_gamma   90.00
#
_symmetry.space_group_name_H-M   'P 1'
#
loop_
_entity.id
_entity.type
_entity.pdbx_description
1 polymer ?
#
loop_
_entity_poly.entity_id
_entity_poly.type
_entity_poly.pdbx_seq_one_letter_code
_entity_poly.pdbx_strand_id
1 'polypeptide(L)'
;MSKYDVIPDGESWEELRCHLKEMEAMLGQPQFNLVQFAKVYEASAKTLLKAVKERGLSSCRFEAAARALDLNTARSKLDQFLQDLDGFSQGEEIK
;
A
#
# COMPACT_ATOMS: atom_id res chain seq x y z
N MET A 1 -0.12 16.68 22.99
CA MET A 1 -0.65 15.58 22.17
C MET A 1 -2.05 15.97 21.74
N SER A 2 -2.26 16.02 20.43
CA SER A 2 -3.56 16.33 19.82
C SER A 2 -4.58 15.26 20.20
N LYS A 3 -5.86 15.62 20.25
CA LYS A 3 -7.01 14.69 20.40
C LYS A 3 -7.01 13.54 19.36
N TYR A 4 -6.22 13.69 18.29
CA TYR A 4 -6.09 12.74 17.19
C TYR A 4 -4.76 11.97 17.20
N ASP A 5 -3.86 12.24 18.16
CA ASP A 5 -2.66 11.44 18.38
C ASP A 5 -3.06 10.14 19.08
N VAL A 6 -3.64 9.23 18.30
CA VAL A 6 -3.73 7.83 18.72
C VAL A 6 -2.33 7.28 18.52
N ILE A 7 -1.58 7.09 19.61
CA ILE A 7 -0.45 6.17 19.63
C ILE A 7 -1.05 4.84 20.07
N PRO A 8 -1.32 3.91 19.14
CA PRO A 8 -1.73 2.57 19.51
C PRO A 8 -0.55 1.88 20.20
N ASP A 9 -0.83 0.97 21.13
CA ASP A 9 0.14 0.00 21.65
C ASP A 9 -0.33 -1.41 21.31
N GLY A 10 0.58 -2.38 21.28
CA GLY A 10 0.28 -3.78 20.97
C GLY A 10 1.17 -4.34 19.87
N GLU A 11 1.12 -5.67 19.72
CA GLU A 11 2.00 -6.42 18.82
C GLU A 11 1.85 -5.99 17.36
N SER A 12 0.61 -5.81 16.88
CA SER A 12 0.33 -5.31 15.53
C SER A 12 0.84 -3.88 15.30
N TRP A 13 0.94 -3.05 16.33
CA TRP A 13 1.50 -1.70 16.18
C TRP A 13 3.03 -1.70 16.11
N GLU A 14 3.69 -2.60 16.84
CA GLU A 14 5.13 -2.82 16.69
C GLU A 14 5.47 -3.38 15.31
N GLU A 15 4.67 -4.32 14.82
CA GLU A 15 4.81 -4.89 13.48
C GLU A 15 4.68 -3.82 12.39
N LEU A 16 3.72 -2.89 12.52
CA LEU A 16 3.60 -1.74 11.62
C LEU A 16 4.83 -0.84 11.67
N ARG A 17 5.36 -0.55 12.86
CA ARG A 17 6.58 0.26 13.02
C ARG A 17 7.79 -0.39 12.38
N CYS A 18 7.90 -1.72 12.43
CA CYS A 18 8.95 -2.46 11.74
C CYS A 18 8.85 -2.28 10.22
N HIS A 19 7.66 -2.41 9.63
CA HIS A 19 7.48 -2.20 8.19
C HIS A 19 7.78 -0.76 7.78
N LEU A 20 7.35 0.25 8.55
CA LEU A 20 7.65 1.65 8.24
C LEU A 20 9.15 1.96 8.25
N LYS A 21 9.90 1.39 9.22
CA LYS A 21 11.37 1.49 9.25
C LYS A 21 12.01 0.80 8.05
N GLU A 22 11.48 -0.33 7.62
CA GLU A 22 11.95 -1.02 6.41
C GLU A 22 11.74 -0.15 5.17
N MET A 23 10.56 0.47 5.02
CA MET A 23 10.28 1.40 3.92
C MET A 23 11.21 2.62 3.93
N GLU A 24 11.44 3.22 5.09
CA GLU A 24 12.38 4.34 5.25
C GLU A 24 13.81 3.94 4.85
N ALA A 25 14.27 2.77 5.29
CA ALA A 25 15.57 2.23 4.92
C ALA A 25 15.68 2.01 3.40
N MET A 26 14.63 1.52 2.74
CA MET A 26 14.59 1.33 1.29
C MET A 26 14.68 2.65 0.51
N LEU A 27 14.03 3.70 1.00
CA LEU A 27 14.10 5.04 0.38
C LEU A 27 15.50 5.67 0.50
N GLY A 28 16.28 5.28 1.52
CA GLY A 28 17.66 5.70 1.69
C GLY A 28 18.68 4.95 0.83
N GLN A 29 18.27 3.91 0.09
CA GLN A 29 19.20 3.13 -0.74
C GLN A 29 19.45 3.80 -2.11
N PRO A 30 20.69 3.70 -2.64
CA PRO A 30 21.01 4.23 -3.97
C PRO A 30 20.28 3.51 -5.12
N GLN A 31 19.82 2.28 -4.87
CA GLN A 31 19.00 1.51 -5.81
C GLN A 31 17.65 1.21 -5.17
N PHE A 32 16.57 1.63 -5.81
CA PHE A 32 15.22 1.48 -5.29
C PHE A 32 14.48 0.34 -6.02
N ASN A 33 14.15 -0.72 -5.28
CA ASN A 33 13.36 -1.83 -5.80
C ASN A 33 11.87 -1.57 -5.55
N LEU A 34 11.17 -1.09 -6.58
CA LEU A 34 9.74 -0.76 -6.53
C LEU A 34 8.86 -1.98 -6.16
N VAL A 35 9.21 -3.18 -6.63
CA VAL A 35 8.45 -4.41 -6.35
C VAL A 35 8.55 -4.79 -4.87
N GLN A 36 9.76 -4.71 -4.31
CA GLN A 36 9.97 -4.96 -2.90
C GLN A 36 9.27 -3.90 -2.04
N PHE A 37 9.31 -2.63 -2.46
CA PHE A 37 8.64 -1.54 -1.75
C PHE A 37 7.13 -1.73 -1.73
N ALA A 38 6.54 -2.13 -2.86
CA ALA A 38 5.10 -2.43 -2.95
C ALA A 38 4.68 -3.55 -2.00
N LYS A 39 5.50 -4.59 -1.82
CA LYS A 39 5.25 -5.67 -0.86
C LYS A 39 5.25 -5.18 0.59
N VAL A 40 6.23 -4.35 0.95
CA VAL A 40 6.32 -3.79 2.32
C VAL A 40 5.16 -2.81 2.57
N TYR A 41 4.74 -2.04 1.56
CA TYR A 41 3.56 -1.19 1.63
C TYR A 41 2.28 -1.99 1.88
N GLU A 42 2.07 -3.08 1.12
CA GLU A 42 0.92 -3.97 1.28
C GLU A 42 0.89 -4.58 2.70
N ALA A 43 2.03 -5.06 3.19
CA ALA A 43 2.16 -5.58 4.54
C ALA A 43 1.83 -4.51 5.61
N SER A 44 2.37 -3.30 5.45
CA SER A 44 2.06 -2.16 6.33
C SER A 44 0.56 -1.85 6.39
N ALA A 45 -0.11 -1.83 5.23
CA ALA A 45 -1.55 -1.55 5.15
C ALA A 45 -2.38 -2.64 5.86
N LYS A 46 -2.03 -3.92 5.68
CA LYS A 46 -2.68 -5.06 6.37
C LYS A 46 -2.50 -4.99 7.88
N THR A 47 -1.28 -4.70 8.33
CA THR A 47 -0.95 -4.62 9.76
C THR A 47 -1.61 -3.41 10.43
N LEU A 48 -1.69 -2.25 9.75
CA LEU A 48 -2.44 -1.10 10.22
C LEU A 48 -3.93 -1.42 10.39
N LEU A 49 -4.52 -2.12 9.41
CA LEU A 49 -5.92 -2.55 9.50
C LEU A 49 -6.16 -3.46 10.71
N LYS A 50 -5.25 -4.41 10.95
CA LYS A 50 -5.29 -5.30 12.11
C LYS A 50 -5.20 -4.52 13.43
N ALA A 51 -4.22 -3.63 13.56
CA ALA A 51 -4.04 -2.81 14.77
C ALA A 51 -5.27 -1.93 15.09
N VAL A 52 -5.89 -1.35 14.05
CA VAL A 52 -7.10 -0.53 14.20
C VAL A 52 -8.31 -1.37 14.63
N LYS A 53 -8.44 -2.61 14.12
CA LYS A 53 -9.51 -3.54 14.53
C LYS A 53 -9.34 -4.04 15.97
N GLU A 54 -8.12 -4.39 16.37
CA GLU A 54 -7.81 -4.87 17.73
C GLU A 54 -8.22 -3.86 18.82
N ARG A 55 -8.14 -2.56 18.52
CA ARG A 55 -8.53 -1.49 19.45
C ARG A 55 -9.98 -1.01 19.31
N GLY A 56 -10.78 -1.64 18.44
CA GLY A 56 -12.16 -1.20 18.17
C GLY A 56 -12.25 0.20 17.55
N LEU A 57 -11.15 0.68 16.94
CA LEU A 57 -11.04 2.00 16.31
C LEU A 57 -11.43 1.96 14.82
N SER A 58 -11.81 0.79 14.30
CA SER A 58 -12.26 0.62 12.93
C SER A 58 -13.60 1.30 12.71
N SER A 59 -13.61 2.37 11.93
CA SER A 59 -14.84 2.96 11.40
C SER A 59 -15.26 2.27 10.11
N CYS A 60 -16.56 2.26 9.79
CA CYS A 60 -17.07 1.74 8.52
C CYS A 60 -16.38 2.38 7.30
N ARG A 61 -15.93 3.64 7.41
CA ARG A 61 -15.18 4.34 6.36
C ARG A 61 -13.79 3.77 6.18
N PHE A 62 -13.11 3.44 7.28
CA PHE A 62 -11.79 2.83 7.25
C PHE A 62 -11.86 1.40 6.66
N GLU A 63 -12.89 0.63 7.01
CA GLU A 63 -13.11 -0.70 6.42
C GLU A 63 -13.46 -0.63 4.93
N ALA A 64 -14.29 0.33 4.52
CA ALA A 64 -14.60 0.56 3.11
C ALA A 64 -13.35 0.96 2.32
N ALA A 65 -12.50 1.84 2.88
CA ALA A 65 -11.23 2.22 2.27
C ALA A 65 -10.26 1.03 2.19
N ALA A 66 -10.14 0.21 3.24
CA ALA A 66 -9.30 -0.98 3.23
C ALA A 66 -9.76 -2.00 2.18
N ARG A 67 -11.07 -2.24 2.05
CA ARG A 67 -11.64 -3.09 0.97
C ARG A 67 -11.43 -2.50 -0.42
N ALA A 68 -11.46 -1.17 -0.54
CA ALA A 68 -11.19 -0.45 -1.77
C ALA A 68 -9.69 -0.26 -2.06
N LEU A 69 -8.79 -0.69 -1.16
CA LEU A 69 -7.35 -0.83 -1.40
C LEU A 69 -6.99 -2.29 -1.68
N ASP A 70 -7.75 -3.24 -1.13
CA ASP A 70 -7.82 -4.65 -1.53
C ASP A 70 -8.53 -4.81 -2.90
N LEU A 71 -8.27 -3.89 -3.82
CA LEU A 71 -8.83 -3.92 -5.17
C LEU A 71 -8.32 -5.20 -5.80
N ASN A 72 -9.22 -6.19 -5.85
CA ASN A 72 -9.39 -7.08 -6.99
C ASN A 72 -9.43 -6.22 -8.25
N THR A 73 -8.28 -5.74 -8.72
CA THR A 73 -8.11 -5.48 -10.13
C THR A 73 -8.23 -6.86 -10.74
N ALA A 74 -9.43 -7.19 -11.22
CA ALA A 74 -9.61 -8.39 -12.02
C ALA A 74 -8.46 -8.41 -13.02
N ARG A 75 -7.69 -9.50 -13.06
CA ARG A 75 -6.46 -9.62 -13.86
C ARG A 75 -6.63 -9.06 -15.28
N SER A 76 -7.85 -9.20 -15.82
CA SER A 76 -8.32 -8.59 -17.07
C SER A 76 -8.14 -7.08 -17.21
N LYS A 77 -8.33 -6.27 -16.16
CA LYS A 77 -8.14 -4.80 -16.22
C LYS A 77 -6.68 -4.40 -16.16
N LEU A 78 -5.84 -5.20 -15.51
CA LEU A 78 -4.39 -5.02 -15.50
C LEU A 78 -3.78 -5.41 -16.85
N ASP A 79 -4.20 -6.54 -17.41
CA ASP A 79 -3.75 -6.98 -18.75
C ASP A 79 -4.19 -5.99 -19.84
N GLN A 80 -5.39 -5.42 -19.74
CA GLN A 80 -5.87 -4.40 -20.67
C GLN A 80 -5.09 -3.08 -20.55
N PHE A 81 -4.78 -2.64 -19.32
CA PHE A 81 -3.94 -1.45 -19.09
C PHE A 81 -2.50 -1.64 -19.60
N LEU A 82 -1.93 -2.84 -19.46
CA LEU A 82 -0.60 -3.16 -19.98
C LEU A 82 -0.58 -3.24 -21.52
N GLN A 83 -1.63 -3.79 -22.14
CA GLN A 83 -1.79 -3.78 -23.60
C GLN A 83 -1.94 -2.36 -24.17
N ASP A 84 -2.68 -1.49 -23.47
CA ASP A 84 -2.82 -0.09 -23.89
C ASP A 84 -1.46 0.63 -23.84
N LEU A 85 -0.63 0.38 -22.82
CA LEU A 85 0.73 0.92 -22.70
C LEU A 85 1.68 0.42 -23.80
N ASP A 86 1.64 -0.87 -24.17
CA ASP A 86 2.42 -1.42 -25.28
C ASP A 86 1.97 -0.85 -26.64
N GLY A 87 0.67 -0.55 -26.80
CA GLY A 87 0.12 0.12 -27.97
C GLY A 87 0.59 1.58 -28.13
N PHE A 88 0.83 2.29 -27.03
CA PHE A 88 1.40 3.65 -27.05
C PHE A 88 2.88 3.67 -27.50
N SER A 89 3.65 2.61 -27.23
CA SER A 89 5.06 2.52 -27.67
C SER A 89 5.25 2.19 -29.16
N GLN A 90 4.18 1.84 -29.90
CA GLN A 90 4.24 1.57 -31.34
C GLN A 90 3.59 2.66 -32.23
N GLY A 91 3.17 3.79 -31.65
CA GLY A 91 2.23 4.71 -32.29
C GLY A 91 2.72 6.12 -32.65
N GLU A 92 4.01 6.47 -32.52
CA GLU A 92 4.51 7.80 -32.93
C GLU A 92 5.80 7.71 -33.77
N GLU A 93 5.69 7.19 -34.99
CA GLU A 93 6.43 7.74 -36.13
C GLU A 93 5.44 8.51 -37.01
N ILE A 94 5.11 9.74 -36.60
CA ILE A 94 4.42 10.69 -37.48
C ILE A 94 5.51 11.50 -38.19
N LYS A 95 5.67 11.23 -39.48
CA LYS A 95 6.45 12.01 -40.45
C LYS A 95 5.92 13.44 -40.61
#